data_AF-A0A0M3BCP1-F1
#
_entry.id   AF-A0A0M3BCP1-F1
#
_cell.length_a   1.000
_cell.length_b   1.000
_cell.length_c   1.000
_cell.angle_alpha   90.00
_cell.angle_beta   90.00
_cell.angle_gamma   90.00
#
_symmetry.space_group_name_H-M   'P 1'
#
loop_
_entity.id
_entity.type
_entity.pdbx_description
1 polymer ?
#
loop_
_entity_poly.entity_id
_entity_poly.type
_entity_poly.pdbx_seq_one_letter_code
_entity_poly.pdbx_strand_id
1 'polypeptide(L)'
;MQIEIKGKISADPRDRVLAIEAVTKAICQQTGQDPAEGVMMLLTAAAHLTMTYSRKPAEQNLMTLASALGNATVAADDFFKLKPVEVKR
;
A
#
# COMPACT_ATOMS: atom_id res chain seq x y z
N MET A 1 -14.93 16.25 0.55
CA MET A 1 -13.77 15.77 1.34
C MET A 1 -12.55 16.54 0.89
N GLN A 2 -11.79 17.14 1.81
CA GLN A 2 -10.57 17.88 1.49
C GLN A 2 -9.46 17.30 2.38
N ILE A 3 -8.48 16.64 1.76
CA ILE A 3 -7.32 16.08 2.46
C ILE A 3 -6.20 17.11 2.32
N GLU A 4 -5.78 17.70 3.43
CA GLU A 4 -4.70 18.68 3.47
C GLU A 4 -3.42 18.01 4.00
N ILE A 5 -2.47 17.73 3.12
CA ILE A 5 -1.16 17.18 3.51
C ILE A 5 -0.28 18.36 3.93
N LYS A 6 -0.08 18.52 5.25
CA LYS A 6 0.78 19.59 5.79
C LYS A 6 2.25 19.13 5.76
N GLY A 7 3.06 19.79 4.94
CA GLY A 7 4.50 19.53 4.79
C GLY A 7 4.91 19.09 3.38
N LYS A 8 6.21 19.10 3.08
CA LYS A 8 6.72 18.48 1.83
C LYS A 8 6.79 16.98 2.04
N ILE A 9 6.08 16.20 1.22
CA ILE A 9 6.34 14.76 1.12
C ILE A 9 7.76 14.61 0.59
N SER A 10 8.59 13.94 1.39
CA SER A 10 9.97 13.62 1.05
C SER A 10 10.08 12.93 -0.32
N ALA A 11 11.22 13.11 -0.98
CA ALA A 11 11.53 12.36 -2.19
C ALA A 11 11.82 10.88 -1.89
N ASP A 12 12.07 10.55 -0.62
CA ASP A 12 12.28 9.19 -0.16
C ASP A 12 11.04 8.33 -0.45
N PRO A 13 11.18 7.22 -1.21
CA PRO A 13 10.10 6.29 -1.48
C PRO A 13 9.41 5.75 -0.21
N ARG A 14 10.15 5.56 0.89
CA ARG A 14 9.62 5.06 2.16
C ARG A 14 8.60 6.04 2.75
N ASP A 15 8.96 7.31 2.81
CA ASP A 15 8.08 8.35 3.36
C ASP A 15 6.79 8.49 2.55
N ARG A 16 6.87 8.29 1.22
CA ARG A 16 5.70 8.28 0.34
C ARG A 16 4.78 7.09 0.61
N VAL A 17 5.33 5.90 0.84
CA VAL A 17 4.54 4.71 1.20
C VAL A 17 3.83 4.92 2.54
N LEU A 18 4.54 5.44 3.55
CA LEU A 18 3.94 5.77 4.85
C LEU A 18 2.84 6.83 4.75
N ALA A 19 3.02 7.84 3.89
CA ALA A 19 2.00 8.85 3.65
C ALA A 19 0.74 8.25 3.00
N ILE A 20 0.89 7.38 2.01
CA ILE A 20 -0.24 6.68 1.37
C ILE A 20 -0.98 5.82 2.41
N GLU A 21 -0.24 5.04 3.21
CA GLU A 21 -0.81 4.21 4.28
C GLU A 21 -1.58 5.05 5.31
N ALA A 22 -1.00 6.17 5.76
CA ALA A 22 -1.64 7.06 6.73
C ALA A 22 -2.93 7.69 6.18
N VAL A 23 -2.92 8.11 4.92
CA VAL A 23 -4.11 8.66 4.24
C VAL A 23 -5.20 7.59 4.12
N THR A 24 -4.84 6.39 3.66
CA THR A 24 -5.78 5.26 3.55
C THR A 24 -6.39 4.90 4.89
N LYS A 25 -5.57 4.79 5.96
CA LYS A 25 -6.04 4.56 7.32
C LYS A 25 -7.02 5.63 7.78
N ALA A 26 -6.71 6.90 7.53
CA ALA A 26 -7.59 8.02 7.91
C ALA A 26 -8.94 7.96 7.18
N ILE A 27 -8.95 7.60 5.89
CA ILE A 27 -10.19 7.42 5.12
C ILE A 27 -11.00 6.27 5.69
N CYS A 28 -10.40 5.08 5.87
CA CYS A 28 -11.08 3.91 6.42
C CYS A 28 -11.65 4.16 7.81
N GLN A 29 -10.91 4.85 8.68
CA GLN A 29 -11.39 5.24 10.02
C GLN A 29 -12.61 6.18 9.95
N GLN A 30 -12.64 7.12 8.99
CA GLN A 30 -13.78 8.01 8.81
C GLN A 30 -15.02 7.31 8.26
N THR A 31 -14.83 6.27 7.44
CA THR A 31 -15.94 5.51 6.83
C THR A 31 -16.37 4.29 7.65
N GLY A 32 -15.69 4.01 8.77
CA GLY A 32 -15.97 2.83 9.61
C GLY A 32 -15.51 1.51 8.97
N GLN A 33 -14.57 1.56 8.03
CA GLN A 33 -14.03 0.41 7.32
C GLN A 33 -12.70 -0.06 7.93
N ASP A 34 -12.37 -1.33 7.71
CA ASP A 34 -11.07 -1.87 8.11
C ASP A 34 -9.97 -1.28 7.20
N PRO A 35 -8.89 -0.70 7.73
CA PRO A 35 -7.75 -0.26 6.92
C PRO A 35 -7.19 -1.32 5.95
N ALA A 36 -7.31 -2.61 6.27
CA ALA A 36 -6.93 -3.70 5.37
C ALA A 36 -7.75 -3.70 4.07
N GLU A 37 -9.04 -3.35 4.13
CA GLU A 37 -9.90 -3.18 2.95
C GLU A 37 -9.39 -2.01 2.09
N GLY A 38 -8.97 -0.93 2.72
CA GLY A 38 -8.36 0.23 2.04
C GLY A 38 -7.10 -0.13 1.27
N VAL A 39 -6.21 -0.93 1.88
CA VAL A 39 -5.00 -1.41 1.22
C VAL A 39 -5.35 -2.35 0.05
N MET A 40 -6.35 -3.21 0.21
CA MET A 40 -6.82 -4.06 -0.89
C MET A 40 -7.45 -3.26 -2.04
N MET A 41 -8.16 -2.16 -1.75
CA MET A 41 -8.66 -1.26 -2.79
C MET A 41 -7.52 -0.65 -3.61
N LEU A 42 -6.44 -0.22 -2.96
CA LEU A 42 -5.25 0.32 -3.64
C LEU A 42 -4.56 -0.73 -4.52
N LEU A 43 -4.39 -1.96 -4.01
CA LEU A 43 -3.84 -3.08 -4.78
C LEU A 43 -4.71 -3.41 -5.99
N THR A 44 -6.03 -3.41 -5.81
CA THR A 44 -7.00 -3.65 -6.89
C THR A 44 -6.91 -2.56 -7.95
N ALA A 45 -6.78 -1.30 -7.55
CA ALA A 45 -6.58 -0.19 -8.47
C ALA A 45 -5.26 -0.33 -9.24
N ALA A 46 -4.16 -0.69 -8.59
CA ALA A 46 -2.87 -0.91 -9.25
C ALA A 46 -2.93 -2.06 -10.27
N ALA A 47 -3.58 -3.16 -9.93
CA ALA A 47 -3.81 -4.28 -10.85
C ALA A 47 -4.67 -3.85 -12.04
N HIS A 48 -5.77 -3.12 -11.79
CA HIS A 48 -6.65 -2.60 -12.84
C HIS A 48 -5.88 -1.66 -13.79
N LEU A 49 -5.16 -0.68 -13.26
CA LEU A 49 -4.36 0.25 -14.07
C LEU A 49 -3.31 -0.50 -14.90
N THR A 50 -2.64 -1.49 -14.30
CA THR A 50 -1.66 -2.31 -15.02
C THR A 50 -2.32 -3.07 -16.18
N MET A 51 -3.46 -3.71 -15.93
CA MET A 51 -4.18 -4.45 -16.99
C MET A 51 -4.75 -3.55 -18.07
N THR A 52 -5.22 -2.35 -17.71
CA THR A 52 -5.81 -1.39 -18.65
C THR A 52 -4.77 -0.70 -19.53
N TYR A 53 -3.62 -0.33 -18.97
CA TYR A 53 -2.64 0.50 -19.68
C TYR A 53 -1.39 -0.26 -20.14
N SER A 54 -1.13 -1.46 -19.60
CA SER A 54 -0.06 -2.30 -20.13
C SER A 54 -0.41 -2.79 -21.53
N ARG A 55 0.55 -2.69 -22.44
CA ARG A 55 0.45 -3.29 -23.78
C ARG A 55 0.94 -4.74 -23.80
N LYS A 56 1.30 -5.30 -22.65
CA LYS A 56 1.82 -6.67 -22.54
C LYS A 56 0.67 -7.69 -22.44
N PRO A 57 0.92 -8.96 -22.82
CA PRO A 57 -0.01 -10.05 -22.58
C PRO A 57 -0.38 -10.18 -21.10
N ALA A 58 -1.61 -10.65 -20.83
CA ALA A 58 -2.14 -10.81 -19.47
C ALA A 58 -1.23 -11.65 -18.57
N GLU A 59 -0.69 -12.76 -19.07
CA GLU A 59 0.25 -13.60 -18.34
C GLU A 59 1.48 -12.82 -17.84
N GLN A 60 2.07 -11.97 -18.68
CA GLN A 60 3.22 -11.16 -18.29
C GLN A 60 2.84 -10.09 -17.25
N ASN A 61 1.65 -9.51 -17.36
CA ASN A 61 1.16 -8.56 -16.36
C ASN A 61 0.94 -9.24 -15.01
N LEU A 62 0.35 -10.44 -15.00
CA LEU A 62 0.16 -11.24 -13.79
C LEU A 62 1.48 -11.58 -13.12
N MET A 63 2.47 -12.05 -13.89
CA MET A 63 3.80 -12.34 -13.35
C MET A 63 4.50 -11.09 -12.81
N THR A 64 4.33 -9.95 -13.49
CA THR A 64 4.86 -8.66 -13.02
C THR A 64 4.24 -8.24 -11.70
N LEU A 65 2.91 -8.31 -11.58
CA LEU A 65 2.17 -7.98 -10.37
C LEU A 65 2.52 -8.92 -9.21
N ALA A 66 2.63 -10.23 -9.48
CA ALA A 66 3.03 -11.22 -8.48
C ALA A 66 4.45 -10.94 -7.96
N SER A 67 5.39 -10.62 -8.85
CA SER A 67 6.76 -10.24 -8.46
C SER A 67 6.78 -8.94 -7.64
N ALA A 68 6.01 -7.94 -8.05
CA ALA A 68 5.89 -6.69 -7.31
C ALA A 68 5.32 -6.90 -5.90
N LEU A 69 4.30 -7.75 -5.76
CA LEU A 69 3.74 -8.12 -4.46
C LEU A 69 4.77 -8.84 -3.59
N GLY A 70 5.50 -9.83 -4.14
CA GLY A 70 6.55 -10.53 -3.41
C GLY A 70 7.64 -9.59 -2.90
N ASN A 71 8.11 -8.66 -3.75
CA ASN A 71 9.08 -7.64 -3.36
C ASN A 71 8.52 -6.71 -2.27
N ALA A 72 7.25 -6.32 -2.38
CA ALA A 72 6.59 -5.48 -1.39
C ALA A 72 6.45 -6.19 -0.03
N THR A 73 6.17 -7.50 -0.02
CA THR A 73 6.11 -8.31 1.20
C THR A 73 7.47 -8.36 1.90
N VAL A 74 8.56 -8.59 1.17
CA VAL A 74 9.92 -8.58 1.73
C VAL A 74 10.28 -7.20 2.27
N ALA A 75 10.02 -6.16 1.48
CA ALA A 75 10.26 -4.78 1.92
C ALA A 75 9.45 -4.45 3.19
N ALA A 76 8.21 -4.92 3.29
CA ALA A 76 7.38 -4.67 4.47
C ALA A 76 7.95 -5.32 5.74
N ASP A 77 8.54 -6.52 5.62
CA ASP A 77 9.22 -7.18 6.75
C ASP A 77 10.42 -6.36 7.26
N ASP A 78 11.22 -5.82 6.34
CA ASP A 78 12.36 -4.97 6.67
C ASP A 78 11.94 -3.58 7.21
N PHE A 79 10.89 -2.98 6.63
CA PHE A 79 10.45 -1.62 6.95
C PHE A 79 9.56 -1.52 8.19
N PHE A 80 8.69 -2.50 8.40
CA PHE A 80 7.67 -2.51 9.45
C PHE A 80 7.96 -3.64 10.43
N LYS A 81 9.03 -3.48 11.20
CA LYS A 81 9.26 -4.36 12.35
C LYS A 81 8.05 -4.30 13.27
N LEU A 82 7.40 -5.45 13.47
CA LEU A 82 6.33 -5.60 14.45
C LEU A 82 6.83 -5.03 15.78
N LYS A 83 6.06 -4.10 16.38
CA LYS A 83 6.36 -3.64 17.72
C LYS A 83 6.45 -4.87 18.63
N PRO A 84 7.51 -5.04 19.43
CA PRO A 84 7.56 -6.16 20.36
C PRO A 84 6.34 -6.08 21.27
N VAL A 85 5.46 -7.08 21.17
CA VAL A 85 4.33 -7.23 22.07
C VAL A 85 4.88 -7.89 23.32
N GLU A 86 4.84 -7.19 24.46
CA GLU A 86 5.14 -7.81 25.75
C GLU A 86 4.12 -8.92 26.00
N VAL A 87 4.53 -10.17 25.78
CA VAL A 87 3.74 -11.34 26.18
C VAL A 87 3.78 -11.38 27.69
N LYS A 88 2.74 -10.84 28.35
CA LYS A 88 2.53 -11.04 29.78
C LYS A 88 2.30 -12.53 30.03
N ARG A 89 3.31 -13.21 30.57
CA ARG A 89 3.18 -14.55 31.15
C ARG A 89 2.55 -14.46 32.53
#